data_AF-A0AAN3A1Y4-F1
#
_entry.id   AF-A0AAN3A1Y4-F1
#
_cell.length_a   1.000
_cell.length_b   1.000
_cell.length_c   1.000
_cell.angle_alpha   90.00
_cell.angle_beta   90.00
_cell.angle_gamma   90.00
#
_symmetry.space_group_name_H-M   'P 1'
#
loop_
_entity.id
_entity.type
_entity.pdbx_description
1 polymer ?
#
loop_
_entity_poly.entity_id
_entity_poly.type
_entity_poly.pdbx_seq_one_letter_code
_entity_poly.pdbx_strand_id
1 'polypeptide(L)' 'MENCLNKYFADEFTSDEKTEFLIEVENNERLKEEFIEIQNLLALVDWISPEYENNKEVVQHKLYEFMRRMEQHKDK' A
#
# COMPACT_ATOMS: atom_id res chain seq x y z
N MET A 1 -12.90 -5.11 -10.85
CA MET A 1 -11.94 -5.09 -9.73
C MET A 1 -10.63 -4.44 -10.15
N GLU A 2 -9.88 -4.97 -11.12
CA GLU A 2 -8.60 -4.39 -11.58
C GLU A 2 -8.67 -2.89 -11.98
N ASN A 3 -9.75 -2.47 -12.64
CA ASN A 3 -9.96 -1.07 -13.01
C ASN A 3 -10.19 -0.10 -11.83
N CYS A 4 -10.71 -0.56 -10.69
CA CYS A 4 -10.96 0.33 -9.55
C CYS A 4 -9.68 0.57 -8.74
N LEU A 5 -8.88 -0.49 -8.54
CA LEU A 5 -7.57 -0.38 -7.89
C LEU A 5 -6.64 0.55 -8.67
N ASN A 6 -6.53 0.35 -9.99
CA ASN A 6 -5.68 1.19 -10.83
C ASN A 6 -6.08 2.67 -10.76
N LYS A 7 -7.39 2.97 -10.83
CA LYS A 7 -7.90 4.33 -10.69
C LYS A 7 -7.64 4.94 -9.31
N TYR A 8 -7.84 4.16 -8.24
CA TYR A 8 -7.57 4.62 -6.89
C TYR A 8 -6.11 5.01 -6.70
N PHE A 9 -5.17 4.15 -7.13
CA PHE A 9 -3.74 4.40 -6.98
C PHE A 9 -3.17 5.41 -7.99
N ALA A 10 -3.83 5.60 -9.13
CA ALA A 10 -3.52 6.67 -10.09
C ALA A 10 -4.09 8.05 -9.68
N ASP A 11 -4.73 8.14 -8.51
CA ASP A 11 -5.38 9.35 -7.99
C ASP A 11 -6.52 9.87 -8.89
N GLU A 12 -7.17 8.98 -9.64
CA GLU A 12 -8.26 9.34 -10.57
C GLU A 12 -9.63 9.43 -9.89
N PHE A 13 -9.74 9.04 -8.62
CA PHE A 13 -10.97 9.15 -7.85
C PHE A 13 -11.13 10.52 -7.20
N THR A 14 -12.35 11.05 -7.26
CA THR A 14 -12.79 12.14 -6.38
C THR A 14 -12.76 11.69 -4.91
N SER A 15 -12.89 12.65 -4.00
CA SER A 15 -12.92 12.34 -2.56
C SER A 15 -14.06 11.38 -2.19
N ASP A 16 -15.24 11.57 -2.77
CA ASP A 16 -16.41 10.74 -2.48
C ASP A 16 -16.21 9.31 -3.01
N GLU A 17 -15.70 9.16 -4.24
CA GLU A 17 -15.36 7.87 -4.84
C GLU A 17 -14.28 7.12 -4.04
N LYS A 18 -13.29 7.83 -3.47
CA LYS A 18 -12.29 7.23 -2.57
C LYS A 18 -12.94 6.65 -1.33
N THR A 19 -13.86 7.38 -0.70
CA THR A 19 -14.56 6.89 0.49
C THR A 19 -15.40 5.66 0.17
N GLU A 20 -16.17 5.68 -0.91
CA GLU A 20 -16.97 4.53 -1.33
C GLU A 20 -16.10 3.32 -1.64
N PHE A 21 -14.99 3.52 -2.35
CA PHE A 21 -14.06 2.44 -2.66
C PHE A 21 -13.40 1.83 -1.43
N LEU A 22 -12.97 2.66 -0.45
CA LEU A 22 -12.39 2.13 0.79
C LEU A 22 -13.39 1.32 1.62
N ILE A 23 -14.68 1.67 1.57
CA ILE A 23 -15.75 0.85 2.15
C ILE A 23 -15.87 -0.48 1.40
N GLU A 24 -15.79 -0.49 0.07
CA GLU A 24 -15.79 -1.73 -0.72
C GLU A 24 -14.59 -2.63 -0.39
N VAL A 25 -13.40 -2.04 -0.30
CA VAL A 25 -12.16 -2.73 0.11
C VAL A 25 -12.33 -3.39 1.48
N GLU A 26 -12.89 -2.68 2.46
CA GLU A 26 -13.08 -3.23 3.81
C GLU A 26 -14.07 -4.40 3.84
N ASN A 27 -15.05 -4.42 2.93
CA ASN A 27 -16.11 -5.43 2.89
C ASN A 27 -15.84 -6.60 1.93
N ASN A 28 -14.71 -6.61 1.21
CA ASN A 28 -14.37 -7.63 0.23
C ASN A 28 -12.93 -8.13 0.45
N GLU A 29 -12.80 -9.30 1.08
CA GLU A 29 -11.51 -9.90 1.45
C GLU A 29 -10.54 -10.01 0.28
N ARG A 30 -11.00 -10.46 -0.89
CA ARG A 30 -10.15 -10.57 -2.08
C ARG A 30 -9.64 -9.20 -2.53
N LEU A 31 -10.53 -8.20 -2.56
CA LEU A 31 -10.16 -6.83 -2.93
C LEU A 31 -9.22 -6.21 -1.90
N LYS A 32 -9.40 -6.54 -0.62
CA LYS A 32 -8.53 -6.13 0.50
C LYS A 32 -7.12 -6.69 0.37
N GLU A 33 -6.99 -7.98 0.04
CA GLU A 33 -5.71 -8.62 -0.24
C GLU A 33 -5.00 -7.93 -1.43
N GLU A 34 -5.69 -7.79 -2.57
CA GLU A 34 -5.15 -7.11 -3.76
C GLU A 34 -4.75 -5.64 -3.47
N PHE A 35 -5.54 -4.92 -2.66
CA PHE A 35 -5.25 -3.54 -2.25
C PHE A 35 -3.98 -3.44 -1.39
N ILE A 36 -3.85 -4.33 -0.39
CA ILE A 36 -2.68 -4.36 0.51
C ILE A 36 -1.41 -4.71 -0.27
N GLU A 37 -1.47 -5.68 -1.20
CA GLU A 37 -0.34 -6.03 -2.05
C GLU A 37 0.16 -4.82 -2.88
N ILE A 38 -0.76 -4.10 -3.53
CA ILE A 38 -0.39 -2.92 -4.33
C ILE A 38 0.15 -1.79 -3.45
N GLN A 39 -0.48 -1.51 -2.29
CA GLN A 39 0.04 -0.51 -1.35
C GLN A 39 1.46 -0.83 -0.88
N ASN A 40 1.73 -2.10 -0.56
CA ASN A 40 3.03 -2.55 -0.12
C ASN A 40 4.08 -2.40 -1.22
N LEU A 41 3.74 -2.76 -2.46
CA LEU A 41 4.63 -2.56 -3.62
C LEU A 41 4.95 -1.08 -3.85
N LEU A 42 3.94 -0.20 -3.78
CA LEU A 42 4.14 1.24 -3.94
C LEU A 42 5.03 1.83 -2.84
N ALA A 43 4.83 1.43 -1.59
CA ALA A 43 5.67 1.85 -0.48
C ALA A 43 7.14 1.39 -0.67
N LEU A 44 7.36 0.16 -1.14
CA LEU A 44 8.71 -0.33 -1.42
C LEU A 44 9.37 0.43 -2.58
N VAL A 45 8.62 0.70 -3.65
CA VAL A 45 9.10 1.48 -4.82
C VAL A 45 9.49 2.90 -4.40
N ASP A 46 8.68 3.55 -3.57
CA ASP A 46 8.97 4.89 -3.02
C ASP A 46 10.29 4.89 -2.23
N TRP A 47 10.57 3.85 -1.44
CA TRP A 47 11.80 3.80 -0.64
C TRP A 47 13.05 3.52 -1.45
N ILE A 48 12.94 2.83 -2.58
CA ILE A 48 14.07 2.60 -3.50
C ILE A 48 14.17 3.69 -4.59
N SER A 49 13.32 4.72 -4.51
CA SER A 49 13.40 5.90 -5.38
C SER A 49 14.83 6.46 -5.36
N PRO A 50 15.33 6.99 -6.49
CA PRO A 50 16.66 7.60 -6.57
C PRO A 50 16.94 8.67 -5.49
N GLU A 51 15.88 9.29 -4.96
CA GLU A 51 15.96 10.21 -3.81
C GLU A 51 16.64 9.59 -2.57
N TYR A 52 16.52 8.27 -2.40
CA TYR A 52 17.09 7.51 -1.29
C TYR A 52 18.28 6.63 -1.67
N GLU A 53 18.80 6.74 -2.91
CA GLU A 53 19.86 5.88 -3.45
C GLU A 53 21.14 5.89 -2.58
N ASN A 54 21.44 7.02 -1.94
CA ASN A 54 22.59 7.17 -1.02
C ASN A 54 22.22 7.02 0.46
N ASN A 55 20.97 6.70 0.80
CA ASN A 55 20.47 6.65 2.17
C ASN A 55 20.01 5.25 2.57
N LYS A 56 20.91 4.28 2.37
CA LYS A 56 20.68 2.85 2.62
C LYS A 56 20.16 2.56 4.04
N GLU A 57 20.63 3.31 5.03
CA GLU A 57 20.21 3.17 6.43
C GLU A 57 18.73 3.53 6.63
N VAL A 58 18.26 4.61 5.99
CA VAL A 58 16.84 4.99 6.04
C VAL A 58 15.97 3.95 5.33
N VAL A 59 16.39 3.44 4.18
CA VAL A 59 15.65 2.39 3.45
C VAL A 59 15.56 1.11 4.27
N GLN A 60 16.67 0.68 4.87
CA GLN A 60 16.71 -0.50 5.75
C GLN A 60 15.84 -0.33 7.00
N HIS A 61 15.86 0.86 7.62
CA HIS A 61 15.02 1.15 8.78
C HIS A 61 13.52 1.12 8.43
N LYS A 62 13.13 1.73 7.30
CA LYS A 62 11.74 1.69 6.81
C LYS A 62 11.28 0.26 6.51
N LEU A 63 12.12 -0.55 5.87
CA LEU A 63 11.84 -1.97 5.60
C LEU A 63 11.67 -2.78 6.88
N TYR A 64 12.56 -2.59 7.86
CA TYR A 64 12.47 -3.26 9.15
C TYR A 64 11.16 -2.92 9.90
N GLU A 65 10.82 -1.64 9.99
CA GLU A 65 9.59 -1.18 10.61
C GLU A 65 8.34 -1.75 9.94
N PHE A 66 8.37 -1.86 8.61
CA PHE A 66 7.31 -2.45 7.81
C PHE A 66 7.14 -3.95 8.07
N MET A 67 8.23 -4.72 8.01
CA MET A 67 8.19 -6.16 8.32
C MET A 67 7.69 -6.42 9.73
N ARG A 68 8.16 -5.63 10.71
CA ARG A 68 7.72 -5.73 12.11
C ARG A 68 6.21 -5.52 12.25
N ARG A 69 5.63 -4.54 11.54
CA ARG A 69 4.18 -4.31 11.54
C ARG A 69 3.43 -5.48 10.90
N MET A 70 3.92 -5.97 9.76
CA MET A 70 3.31 -7.12 9.07
C MET A 70 3.30 -8.38 9.93
N GLU A 71 4.36 -8.64 10.71
CA GLU A 71 4.41 -9.75 11.67
C GLU A 71 3.37 -9.61 12.78
N GLN A 72 3.21 -8.41 13.33
CA GLN A 72 2.20 -8.13 14.38
C GLN A 72 0.75 -8.33 13.91
N HIS A 73 0.50 -8.25 12.60
CA HIS A 73 -0.82 -8.47 12.02
C HIS A 73 -1.13 -9.94 11.72
N LYS A 74 -0.15 -10.86 11.80
CA LYS A 74 -0.38 -12.29 11.59
C LYS A 74 -0.92 -13.03 12.82
N ASP A 75 -0.83 -12.42 14.01
CA ASP A 75 -1.25 -13.01 15.29
C ASP A 75 -2.65 -12.57 15.76
N LYS A 76 -3.47 -12.00 14.87
CA LYS A 76 -4.87 -11.60 15.12
C LYS A 76 -5.82 -12.29 14.15
#